data_AF-W9WHS8-F1
#
_entry.id   AF-W9WHS8-F1
#
_cell.length_a   1.000
_cell.length_b   1.000
_cell.length_c   1.000
_cell.angle_alpha   90.00
_cell.angle_beta   90.00
_cell.angle_gamma   90.00
#
_symmetry.space_group_name_H-M   'P 1'
#
loop_
_entity.id
_entity.type
_entity.pdbx_description
1 polymer ?
#
loop_
_entity_poly.entity_id
_entity_poly.type
_entity_poly.pdbx_seq_one_letter_code
_entity_poly.pdbx_strand_id
1 'polypeptide(L)'
;MPFKNFLSDIKSQVKDLQKQGQQFLGQQQQQQSAPPSQSQSQPHYQHQQQPPHQHQQQQYPAQQYQQSPPLPPSTHPNFQAQGGPPGQQPLPGQPKVYWQPRFDPATPISQEWEHKLGNNNGWGNNEMQHYTAEASNSFYTPNNLLVLRAISSPSHPDPTKKYTSARLVSRQRLGRPSGSLVASLSLPCAGGIWPAFWLLPYEPFTWPTDGEVDIAETWNGDSINHTCLHWGFYSPEDKAKHRVVGTPVQGMQTGRPVRFEFAWHQDRMVWWIDGQAVMKAPVPHDMNRPLSDFVVLLNIAMGGNVCQGQVPREGMYDFVVHEMKMLEEPEGGWARFERDWAWVREGDMI
;
A
#
# COMPACT_ATOMS: atom_id res chain seq x y z
N MET A 1 -7.21 -36.06 6.49
CA MET A 1 -7.94 -34.94 7.12
C MET A 1 -6.95 -33.87 7.59
N PRO A 2 -6.53 -32.92 6.72
CA PRO A 2 -5.54 -31.90 7.06
C PRO A 2 -6.13 -30.54 7.48
N PHE A 3 -7.42 -30.29 7.26
CA PHE A 3 -8.07 -28.98 7.48
C PHE A 3 -8.20 -28.54 8.95
N LYS A 4 -8.18 -29.48 9.91
CA LYS A 4 -8.32 -29.13 11.35
C LYS A 4 -7.02 -28.59 11.96
N ASN A 5 -5.86 -28.97 11.41
CA ASN A 5 -4.56 -28.51 11.91
C ASN A 5 -4.22 -27.10 11.39
N PHE A 6 -4.73 -26.73 10.22
CA PHE A 6 -4.52 -25.40 9.63
C PHE A 6 -5.19 -24.26 10.42
N LEU A 7 -6.42 -24.47 10.88
CA LEU A 7 -7.15 -23.49 11.71
C LEU A 7 -6.57 -23.36 13.13
N SER A 8 -5.92 -24.40 13.65
CA SER A 8 -5.21 -24.30 14.93
C SER A 8 -3.93 -23.49 14.81
N ASP A 9 -3.21 -23.64 13.69
CA ASP A 9 -1.94 -22.95 13.46
C ASP A 9 -2.16 -21.44 13.27
N ILE A 10 -3.20 -21.03 12.54
CA ILE A 10 -3.60 -19.61 12.43
C ILE A 10 -4.02 -19.04 13.79
N LYS A 11 -4.78 -19.81 14.59
CA LYS A 11 -5.20 -19.36 15.93
C LYS A 11 -4.03 -19.25 16.91
N SER A 12 -3.00 -20.08 16.79
CA SER A 12 -1.76 -19.92 17.56
C SER A 12 -0.95 -18.73 17.08
N GLN A 13 -0.85 -18.51 15.76
CA GLN A 13 -0.17 -17.35 15.16
C GLN A 13 -0.78 -16.02 15.64
N VAL A 14 -2.10 -15.95 15.76
CA VAL A 14 -2.82 -14.78 16.28
C VAL A 14 -2.57 -14.54 17.78
N LYS A 15 -2.47 -15.62 18.58
CA LYS A 15 -2.19 -15.50 20.03
C LYS A 15 -0.78 -15.03 20.33
N ASP A 16 0.20 -15.43 19.52
CA ASP A 16 1.59 -15.03 19.72
C ASP A 16 1.80 -13.55 19.34
N LEU A 17 1.11 -13.06 18.30
CA LEU A 17 1.06 -11.64 17.95
C LEU A 17 0.40 -10.79 19.05
N GLN A 18 -0.67 -11.27 19.68
CA GLN A 18 -1.31 -10.59 20.82
C GLN A 18 -0.38 -10.48 22.04
N LYS A 19 0.41 -11.53 22.34
CA LYS A 19 1.37 -11.49 23.45
C LYS A 19 2.53 -10.53 23.19
N GLN A 20 3.03 -10.47 21.97
CA GLN A 20 4.12 -9.56 21.60
C GLN A 20 3.65 -8.10 21.59
N GLY A 21 2.44 -7.80 21.10
CA GLY A 21 1.85 -6.47 21.17
C GLY A 21 1.65 -5.95 22.60
N GLN A 22 1.21 -6.82 23.51
CA GLN A 22 1.07 -6.46 24.93
C GLN A 22 2.42 -6.22 25.64
N GLN A 23 3.46 -6.97 25.28
CA GLN A 23 4.81 -6.75 25.82
C GLN A 23 5.42 -5.42 25.33
N PHE A 24 5.14 -5.03 24.08
CA PHE A 24 5.62 -3.78 23.51
C PHE A 24 4.97 -2.54 24.16
N LEU A 25 3.66 -2.61 24.43
CA LEU A 25 2.93 -1.58 25.16
C LEU A 25 3.40 -1.44 26.61
N GLY A 26 3.73 -2.56 27.27
CA GLY A 26 4.28 -2.57 28.63
C GLY A 26 5.68 -1.93 28.73
N GLN A 27 6.53 -2.10 27.71
CA GLN A 27 7.87 -1.49 27.69
C GLN A 27 7.82 0.02 27.37
N GLN A 28 6.88 0.48 26.53
CA GLN A 28 6.69 1.91 26.28
C GLN A 28 6.17 2.68 27.49
N GLN A 29 5.34 2.06 28.35
CA GLN A 29 4.87 2.71 29.58
C GLN A 29 5.94 2.83 30.67
N GLN A 30 6.92 1.94 30.72
CA GLN A 30 7.99 2.01 31.73
C GLN A 30 9.07 3.05 31.44
N GLN A 31 9.19 3.57 30.21
CA GLN A 31 10.16 4.63 29.88
C GLN A 31 9.67 6.06 30.14
N GLN A 32 8.40 6.26 30.54
CA GLN A 32 7.84 7.59 30.80
C GLN A 32 7.76 7.98 32.29
N SER A 33 8.29 7.17 33.22
CA SER A 33 8.21 7.46 34.66
C SER A 33 9.54 7.24 35.39
N ALA A 34 10.48 8.18 35.21
CA ALA A 34 11.57 8.39 36.17
C ALA A 34 12.07 9.85 36.12
N PRO A 35 11.95 10.64 37.22
CA PRO A 35 12.50 11.99 37.29
C PRO A 35 13.98 11.98 37.75
N PRO A 36 14.85 12.86 37.23
CA PRO A 36 16.23 12.95 37.72
C PRO A 36 16.37 13.88 38.94
N SER A 37 17.17 13.43 39.92
CA SER A 37 17.58 14.14 41.13
C SER A 37 18.69 15.17 40.86
N GLN A 38 18.60 16.34 41.49
CA GLN A 38 19.60 17.42 41.44
C GLN A 38 20.75 17.21 42.46
N SER A 39 21.97 17.60 42.08
CA SER A 39 23.04 17.96 43.02
C SER A 39 23.80 19.20 42.52
N GLN A 40 23.90 20.20 43.39
CA GLN A 40 24.52 21.51 43.18
C GLN A 40 26.06 21.47 43.24
N SER A 41 26.72 22.39 42.52
CA SER A 41 27.81 23.22 43.06
C SER A 41 28.10 24.43 42.14
N GLN A 42 28.18 25.61 42.75
CA GLN A 42 28.63 26.92 42.22
C GLN A 42 29.95 27.29 42.94
N PRO A 43 30.82 28.19 42.43
CA PRO A 43 30.66 29.68 42.58
C PRO A 43 31.38 30.48 41.46
N HIS A 44 31.46 31.82 41.33
CA HIS A 44 30.91 33.05 41.91
C HIS A 44 31.27 34.18 40.90
N TYR A 45 30.47 35.25 40.75
CA TYR A 45 30.92 36.65 40.94
C TYR A 45 29.75 37.67 40.88
N GLN A 46 29.69 38.43 41.98
CA GLN A 46 29.15 39.76 42.33
C GLN A 46 27.91 40.45 41.70
N HIS A 47 27.17 41.05 42.63
CA HIS A 47 25.92 41.81 42.58
C HIS A 47 25.98 43.21 41.97
N GLN A 48 24.89 43.61 41.29
CA GLN A 48 24.12 44.83 41.56
C GLN A 48 22.66 44.68 41.05
N GLN A 49 21.66 44.98 41.90
CA GLN A 49 20.20 44.95 41.62
C GLN A 49 19.74 46.34 41.11
N GLN A 50 19.20 46.45 39.88
CA GLN A 50 17.79 46.48 39.40
C GLN A 50 16.94 47.74 39.73
N PRO A 51 16.14 48.26 38.76
CA PRO A 51 14.75 47.80 38.55
C PRO A 51 14.35 47.70 37.04
N PRO A 52 13.10 47.29 36.68
CA PRO A 52 12.87 46.33 35.60
C PRO A 52 12.55 46.98 34.25
N HIS A 53 13.11 46.40 33.17
CA HIS A 53 12.67 46.70 31.81
C HIS A 53 12.31 45.41 31.06
N GLN A 54 11.16 45.50 30.41
CA GLN A 54 10.45 44.47 29.65
C GLN A 54 11.34 43.82 28.60
N HIS A 55 11.25 42.49 28.47
CA HIS A 55 11.95 41.72 27.46
C HIS A 55 11.46 42.06 26.05
N GLN A 56 12.28 42.81 25.30
CA GLN A 56 12.29 42.81 23.84
C GLN A 56 12.99 41.53 23.36
N GLN A 57 12.23 40.62 22.72
CA GLN A 57 12.81 39.62 21.83
C GLN A 57 13.23 40.30 20.53
N GLN A 58 14.48 40.07 20.14
CA GLN A 58 15.05 40.48 18.86
C GLN A 58 14.23 39.87 17.70
N GLN A 59 13.62 40.75 16.93
CA GLN A 59 13.02 40.45 15.64
C GLN A 59 14.11 40.15 14.61
N TYR A 60 14.02 38.97 13.99
CA TYR A 60 14.52 38.79 12.63
C TYR A 60 13.52 39.48 11.67
N PRO A 61 13.98 40.21 10.64
CA PRO A 61 13.11 41.02 9.81
C PRO A 61 12.15 40.13 9.00
N ALA A 62 10.85 40.46 9.10
CA ALA A 62 9.82 39.96 8.21
C ALA A 62 10.15 40.40 6.78
N GLN A 63 10.49 39.46 5.90
CA GLN A 63 10.34 39.70 4.48
C GLN A 63 8.83 39.79 4.21
N GLN A 64 8.41 40.98 3.82
CA GLN A 64 7.07 41.27 3.33
C GLN A 64 6.71 40.24 2.27
N TYR A 65 5.77 39.34 2.59
CA TYR A 65 4.99 38.66 1.57
C TYR A 65 4.24 39.75 0.82
N GLN A 66 4.82 40.17 -0.30
CA GLN A 66 4.07 40.86 -1.33
C GLN A 66 2.81 40.04 -1.60
N GLN A 67 1.69 40.75 -1.57
CA GLN A 67 0.37 40.24 -1.92
C GLN A 67 0.52 39.32 -3.13
N SER A 68 0.11 38.05 -2.97
CA SER A 68 0.06 37.11 -4.09
C SER A 68 -0.69 37.79 -5.23
N PRO A 69 -0.12 37.85 -6.45
CA PRO A 69 -0.82 38.41 -7.59
C PRO A 69 -2.19 37.71 -7.74
N PRO A 70 -3.24 38.43 -8.18
CA PRO A 70 -4.54 37.82 -8.36
C PRO A 70 -4.42 36.59 -9.25
N LEU A 71 -5.06 35.49 -8.83
CA LEU A 71 -5.11 34.26 -9.60
C LEU A 71 -5.48 34.62 -11.05
N PRO A 72 -4.68 34.23 -12.05
CA PRO A 72 -5.10 34.35 -13.44
C PRO A 72 -6.44 33.59 -13.58
N PRO A 73 -7.39 34.09 -14.38
CA PRO A 73 -8.64 33.39 -14.60
C PRO A 73 -8.31 31.96 -15.02
N SER A 74 -8.99 31.01 -14.36
CA SER A 74 -8.93 29.58 -14.61
C SER A 74 -9.30 29.28 -16.06
N THR A 75 -8.33 29.45 -16.93
CA THR A 75 -8.25 28.71 -18.18
C THR A 75 -7.89 27.30 -17.76
N HIS A 76 -8.88 26.56 -17.24
CA HIS A 76 -8.86 25.12 -17.40
C HIS A 76 -8.59 24.89 -18.88
N PRO A 77 -7.44 24.33 -19.29
CA PRO A 77 -7.46 23.57 -20.51
C PRO A 77 -8.50 22.50 -20.23
N ASN A 78 -9.63 22.59 -20.92
CA ASN A 78 -10.49 21.45 -21.11
C ASN A 78 -9.54 20.37 -21.64
N PHE A 79 -9.10 19.45 -20.77
CA PHE A 79 -8.47 18.21 -21.21
C PHE A 79 -9.61 17.37 -21.81
N GLN A 80 -10.11 17.84 -22.95
CA GLN A 80 -10.50 16.94 -24.00
C GLN A 80 -9.26 16.08 -24.23
N ALA A 81 -9.42 14.79 -23.94
CA ALA A 81 -8.46 13.76 -24.31
C ALA A 81 -8.10 13.96 -25.80
N GLN A 82 -6.95 14.58 -26.05
CA GLN A 82 -6.39 14.65 -27.39
C GLN A 82 -5.32 13.57 -27.50
N GLY A 83 -5.67 12.55 -28.28
CA GLY A 83 -4.71 11.79 -29.07
C GLY A 83 -3.89 10.73 -28.34
N GLY A 84 -4.55 9.84 -27.59
CA GLY A 84 -4.06 8.46 -27.54
C GLY A 84 -4.06 7.87 -28.97
N PRO A 85 -3.28 6.81 -29.26
CA PRO A 85 -3.41 6.07 -30.52
C PRO A 85 -4.90 5.75 -30.75
N PRO A 86 -5.40 5.74 -32.01
CA PRO A 86 -6.83 5.72 -32.32
C PRO A 86 -7.51 4.70 -31.41
N GLY A 87 -8.35 5.23 -30.51
CA GLY A 87 -9.01 4.45 -29.48
C GLY A 87 -9.68 3.28 -30.17
N GLN A 88 -9.23 2.07 -29.85
CA GLN A 88 -9.97 0.87 -30.22
C GLN A 88 -11.35 1.09 -29.62
N GLN A 89 -12.35 1.34 -30.47
CA GLN A 89 -13.73 1.22 -30.03
C GLN A 89 -13.82 -0.15 -29.37
N PRO A 90 -14.33 -0.24 -28.12
CA PRO A 90 -14.48 -1.53 -27.48
C PRO A 90 -15.21 -2.44 -28.45
N LEU A 91 -14.63 -3.61 -28.74
CA LEU A 91 -15.35 -4.64 -29.47
C LEU A 91 -16.72 -4.82 -28.80
N PRO A 92 -17.81 -5.04 -29.55
CA PRO A 92 -19.13 -5.23 -28.96
C PRO A 92 -19.06 -6.25 -27.80
N GLY A 93 -19.35 -5.79 -26.57
CA GLY A 93 -19.27 -6.61 -25.35
C GLY A 93 -18.00 -6.46 -24.50
N GLN A 94 -17.04 -5.59 -24.85
CA GLN A 94 -15.92 -5.26 -23.96
C GLN A 94 -16.20 -4.00 -23.13
N PRO A 95 -15.88 -4.01 -21.83
CA PRO A 95 -16.08 -2.85 -20.97
C PRO A 95 -15.19 -1.68 -21.39
N LYS A 96 -15.70 -0.46 -21.23
CA LYS A 96 -14.96 0.76 -21.56
C LYS A 96 -13.82 0.99 -20.57
N VAL A 97 -12.59 1.00 -21.07
CA VAL A 97 -11.39 1.43 -20.34
C VAL A 97 -11.45 2.95 -20.16
N TYR A 98 -11.30 3.45 -18.94
CA TYR A 98 -11.18 4.89 -18.67
C TYR A 98 -9.79 5.32 -18.21
N TRP A 99 -8.95 4.37 -17.80
CA TRP A 99 -7.54 4.64 -17.51
C TRP A 99 -6.69 3.38 -17.71
N GLN A 100 -5.49 3.57 -18.24
CA GLN A 100 -4.46 2.54 -18.41
C GLN A 100 -3.08 3.23 -18.40
N PRO A 101 -2.13 2.78 -17.56
CA PRO A 101 -0.75 3.25 -17.65
C PRO A 101 -0.10 2.69 -18.92
N ARG A 102 0.78 3.50 -19.52
CA ARG A 102 1.43 3.18 -20.80
C ARG A 102 2.62 2.25 -20.64
N PHE A 103 3.28 2.31 -19.48
CA PHE A 103 4.54 1.60 -19.22
C PHE A 103 5.61 1.89 -20.28
N ASP A 104 5.63 3.12 -20.79
CA ASP A 104 6.48 3.53 -21.92
C ASP A 104 7.92 3.80 -21.46
N PRO A 105 8.92 3.03 -21.92
CA PRO A 105 10.32 3.21 -21.54
C PRO A 105 10.92 4.55 -21.97
N ALA A 106 10.28 5.30 -22.86
CA ALA A 106 10.68 6.66 -23.20
C ALA A 106 10.24 7.71 -22.16
N THR A 107 9.47 7.31 -21.15
CA THR A 107 8.91 8.21 -20.13
C THR A 107 9.39 7.86 -18.72
N PRO A 108 9.64 8.86 -17.85
CA PRO A 108 9.92 8.60 -16.45
C PRO A 108 8.73 7.92 -15.76
N ILE A 109 9.00 6.93 -14.90
CA ILE A 109 7.98 6.30 -14.03
C ILE A 109 7.19 7.36 -13.25
N SER A 110 7.85 8.46 -12.86
CA SER A 110 7.27 9.55 -12.09
C SER A 110 6.09 10.28 -12.78
N GLN A 111 5.88 10.07 -14.09
CA GLN A 111 4.72 10.59 -14.81
C GLN A 111 3.42 9.85 -14.44
N GLU A 112 3.50 8.56 -14.14
CA GLU A 112 2.33 7.71 -13.88
C GLU A 112 2.24 7.30 -12.40
N TRP A 113 3.38 7.29 -11.73
CA TRP A 113 3.55 6.81 -10.36
C TRP A 113 4.30 7.81 -9.50
N GLU A 114 4.04 7.80 -8.21
CA GLU A 114 4.86 8.43 -7.18
C GLU A 114 5.64 7.35 -6.43
N HIS A 115 6.94 7.54 -6.26
CA HIS A 115 7.75 6.68 -5.40
C HIS A 115 7.62 7.12 -3.95
N LYS A 116 7.25 6.18 -3.08
CA LYS A 116 7.44 6.32 -1.64
C LYS A 116 8.86 5.86 -1.27
N LEU A 117 9.59 6.69 -0.53
CA LEU A 117 11.01 6.50 -0.29
C LEU A 117 11.30 6.11 1.17
N GLY A 118 12.44 5.44 1.37
CA GLY A 118 12.94 5.10 2.69
C GLY A 118 12.36 3.83 3.29
N ASN A 119 12.75 3.57 4.53
CA ASN A 119 12.22 2.48 5.34
C ASN A 119 11.13 2.95 6.33
N ASN A 120 11.10 4.24 6.68
CA ASN A 120 10.06 4.87 7.52
C ASN A 120 9.69 4.03 8.76
N ASN A 121 10.70 3.60 9.52
CA ASN A 121 10.57 2.73 10.69
C ASN A 121 9.83 1.41 10.39
N GLY A 122 10.17 0.78 9.26
CA GLY A 122 9.59 -0.49 8.83
C GLY A 122 8.13 -0.41 8.35
N TRP A 123 7.66 0.78 7.93
CA TRP A 123 6.33 0.99 7.33
C TRP A 123 5.16 0.44 8.17
N GLY A 124 5.30 0.39 9.50
CA GLY A 124 4.30 -0.14 10.43
C GLY A 124 4.32 -1.66 10.58
N ASN A 125 5.10 -2.38 9.77
CA ASN A 125 5.12 -3.84 9.69
C ASN A 125 6.50 -4.46 9.95
N ASN A 126 7.45 -3.69 10.52
CA ASN A 126 8.84 -4.13 10.72
C ASN A 126 9.55 -4.57 9.43
N GLU A 127 9.20 -3.94 8.30
CA GLU A 127 9.78 -4.19 7.00
C GLU A 127 11.27 -3.79 6.96
N MET A 128 12.11 -4.53 6.22
CA MET A 128 13.57 -4.35 6.23
C MET A 128 14.09 -3.45 5.11
N GLN A 129 13.34 -3.34 4.01
CA GLN A 129 13.81 -2.67 2.79
C GLN A 129 13.81 -1.16 2.91
N HIS A 130 14.74 -0.53 2.20
CA HIS A 130 14.71 0.89 1.88
C HIS A 130 14.10 1.06 0.49
N TYR A 131 12.90 1.65 0.40
CA TYR A 131 12.33 1.95 -0.91
C TYR A 131 13.07 3.09 -1.60
N THR A 132 13.33 2.96 -2.90
CA THR A 132 14.07 3.95 -3.69
C THR A 132 13.32 4.30 -4.99
N ALA A 133 13.77 5.37 -5.65
CA ALA A 133 13.38 5.72 -7.02
C ALA A 133 14.46 5.33 -8.05
N GLU A 134 15.42 4.48 -7.66
CA GLU A 134 16.51 4.06 -8.54
C GLU A 134 16.00 3.16 -9.66
N ALA A 135 16.57 3.30 -10.86
CA ALA A 135 16.24 2.47 -12.01
C ALA A 135 16.54 0.97 -11.79
N SER A 136 17.35 0.63 -10.79
CA SER A 136 17.58 -0.77 -10.38
C SER A 136 16.40 -1.36 -9.61
N ASN A 137 15.52 -0.54 -9.02
CA ASN A 137 14.38 -0.98 -8.23
C ASN A 137 13.04 -0.81 -8.94
N SER A 138 12.93 0.10 -9.91
CA SER A 138 11.75 0.19 -10.77
C SER A 138 12.10 0.71 -12.15
N PHE A 139 11.61 0.05 -13.20
CA PHE A 139 11.86 0.45 -14.59
C PHE A 139 10.78 -0.08 -15.54
N TYR A 140 10.66 0.55 -16.70
CA TYR A 140 9.89 0.03 -17.82
C TYR A 140 10.78 -0.79 -18.75
N THR A 141 10.27 -1.92 -19.23
CA THR A 141 10.98 -2.76 -20.21
C THR A 141 10.74 -2.29 -21.65
N PRO A 142 11.58 -2.68 -22.62
CA PRO A 142 11.32 -2.40 -24.04
C PRO A 142 9.99 -2.93 -24.58
N ASN A 143 9.35 -3.87 -23.88
CA ASN A 143 8.07 -4.46 -24.25
C ASN A 143 6.89 -3.82 -23.50
N ASN A 144 7.06 -2.60 -22.96
CA ASN A 144 6.06 -1.85 -22.22
C ASN A 144 5.52 -2.60 -20.99
N LEU A 145 6.42 -3.21 -20.21
CA LEU A 145 6.09 -3.80 -18.91
C LEU A 145 6.66 -2.94 -17.80
N LEU A 146 5.96 -2.82 -16.67
CA LEU A 146 6.51 -2.25 -15.44
C LEU A 146 7.13 -3.35 -14.59
N VAL A 147 8.37 -3.15 -14.15
CA VAL A 147 9.06 -4.04 -13.22
C VAL A 147 9.36 -3.28 -11.94
N LEU A 148 8.97 -3.85 -10.80
CA LEU A 148 9.51 -3.52 -9.48
C LEU A 148 10.48 -4.64 -9.10
N ARG A 149 11.67 -4.27 -8.62
CA ARG A 149 12.73 -5.21 -8.26
C ARG A 149 13.16 -4.99 -6.82
N ALA A 150 12.99 -6.02 -6.00
CA ALA A 150 13.62 -6.10 -4.70
C ALA A 150 15.04 -6.68 -4.85
N ILE A 151 16.02 -6.03 -4.23
CA ILE A 151 17.42 -6.43 -4.24
C ILE A 151 17.83 -6.72 -2.81
N SER A 152 18.19 -7.98 -2.55
CA SER A 152 18.80 -8.42 -1.30
C SER A 152 20.32 -8.52 -1.48
N SER A 153 21.05 -7.79 -0.65
CA SER A 153 22.51 -7.79 -0.58
C SER A 153 22.94 -7.70 0.89
N PRO A 154 22.71 -8.75 1.71
CA PRO A 154 22.86 -8.69 3.17
C PRO A 154 24.28 -8.32 3.64
N SER A 155 25.28 -8.63 2.81
CA SER A 155 26.70 -8.35 3.02
C SER A 155 27.11 -6.90 2.69
N HIS A 156 26.19 -6.08 2.14
CA HIS A 156 26.50 -4.70 1.75
C HIS A 156 26.92 -3.86 2.97
N PRO A 157 28.01 -3.06 2.89
CA PRO A 157 28.51 -2.30 4.04
C PRO A 157 27.56 -1.18 4.46
N ASP A 158 26.90 -0.52 3.50
CA ASP A 158 25.83 0.46 3.78
C ASP A 158 24.53 -0.27 4.17
N PRO A 159 24.00 -0.07 5.39
CA PRO A 159 22.75 -0.69 5.84
C PRO A 159 21.54 -0.36 4.94
N THR A 160 21.49 0.83 4.34
CA THR A 160 20.38 1.27 3.49
C THR A 160 20.36 0.58 2.13
N LYS A 161 21.47 -0.06 1.75
CA LYS A 161 21.63 -0.79 0.48
C LYS A 161 21.58 -2.31 0.67
N LYS A 162 21.49 -2.80 1.90
CA LYS A 162 21.35 -4.25 2.17
C LYS A 162 20.08 -4.84 1.61
N TYR A 163 19.01 -4.05 1.61
CA TYR A 163 17.69 -4.43 1.12
C TYR A 163 17.09 -3.20 0.45
N THR A 164 17.01 -3.18 -0.88
CA THR A 164 16.34 -2.08 -1.61
C THR A 164 15.16 -2.60 -2.41
N SER A 165 14.14 -1.78 -2.59
CA SER A 165 12.96 -2.13 -3.36
C SER A 165 12.27 -0.87 -3.90
N ALA A 166 11.11 -1.02 -4.53
CA ALA A 166 10.24 0.08 -4.92
C ALA A 166 8.86 -0.04 -4.25
N ARG A 167 8.27 1.12 -3.93
CA ARG A 167 6.86 1.29 -3.55
C ARG A 167 6.29 2.42 -4.38
N LEU A 168 5.39 2.07 -5.28
CA LEU A 168 4.77 2.97 -6.25
C LEU A 168 3.33 3.24 -5.86
N VAL A 169 2.90 4.50 -6.00
CA VAL A 169 1.51 4.93 -5.82
C VAL A 169 1.04 5.55 -7.13
N SER A 170 -0.11 5.13 -7.66
CA SER A 170 -0.61 5.68 -8.92
C SER A 170 -0.99 7.15 -8.75
N ARG A 171 -0.69 7.97 -9.77
CA ARG A 171 -1.22 9.35 -9.82
C ARG A 171 -2.72 9.38 -10.10
N GLN A 172 -3.24 8.33 -10.75
CA GLN A 172 -4.66 8.16 -11.00
C GLN A 172 -5.34 7.55 -9.77
N ARG A 173 -6.43 8.17 -9.33
CA ARG A 173 -7.39 7.57 -8.38
C ARG A 173 -8.38 6.69 -9.13
N LEU A 174 -9.05 5.76 -8.45
CA LEU A 174 -10.17 5.00 -9.02
C LEU A 174 -11.22 5.96 -9.63
N GLY A 175 -11.47 7.10 -8.99
CA GLY A 175 -12.12 8.27 -9.58
C GLY A 175 -13.61 8.09 -9.92
N ARG A 176 -14.22 6.96 -9.56
CA ARG A 176 -15.61 6.62 -9.89
C ARG A 176 -16.33 5.89 -8.75
N PRO A 177 -17.65 6.10 -8.57
CA PRO A 177 -18.44 5.39 -7.55
C PRO A 177 -18.68 3.92 -7.89
N SER A 178 -18.43 3.51 -9.13
CA SER A 178 -18.42 2.11 -9.56
C SER A 178 -17.39 1.91 -10.65
N GLY A 179 -16.83 0.71 -10.73
CA GLY A 179 -15.88 0.34 -11.76
C GLY A 179 -15.19 -0.98 -11.45
N SER A 180 -14.17 -1.28 -12.24
CA SER A 180 -13.28 -2.40 -12.02
C SER A 180 -11.84 -2.01 -12.26
N LEU A 181 -10.93 -2.60 -11.49
CA LEU A 181 -9.49 -2.53 -11.64
C LEU A 181 -8.99 -3.94 -11.96
N VAL A 182 -8.18 -4.03 -13.02
CA VAL A 182 -7.65 -5.28 -13.53
C VAL A 182 -6.14 -5.17 -13.64
N ALA A 183 -5.43 -6.21 -13.23
CA ALA A 183 -3.99 -6.33 -13.47
C ALA A 183 -3.58 -7.77 -13.81
N SER A 184 -2.59 -7.93 -14.69
CA SER A 184 -1.92 -9.22 -14.94
C SER A 184 -0.49 -9.14 -14.42
N LEU A 185 -0.16 -9.99 -13.45
CA LEU A 185 1.00 -9.83 -12.59
C LEU A 185 1.82 -11.13 -12.51
N SER A 186 3.14 -11.05 -12.66
CA SER A 186 4.07 -12.10 -12.18
C SER A 186 4.64 -11.64 -10.84
N LEU A 187 4.27 -12.32 -9.76
CA LEU A 187 4.73 -12.01 -8.41
C LEU A 187 5.96 -12.86 -8.04
N PRO A 188 6.98 -12.28 -7.36
CA PRO A 188 8.11 -13.07 -6.88
C PRO A 188 7.68 -14.00 -5.73
N CYS A 189 8.10 -15.27 -5.80
CA CYS A 189 7.85 -16.25 -4.74
C CYS A 189 9.17 -16.68 -4.09
N ALA A 190 9.47 -16.18 -2.90
CA ALA A 190 10.62 -16.59 -2.12
C ALA A 190 10.42 -16.34 -0.61
N GLY A 191 11.18 -17.04 0.22
CA GLY A 191 11.23 -16.80 1.68
C GLY A 191 11.63 -15.34 1.97
N GLY A 192 10.92 -14.69 2.90
CA GLY A 192 11.17 -13.31 3.30
C GLY A 192 10.81 -12.24 2.26
N ILE A 193 10.14 -12.59 1.16
CA ILE A 193 9.65 -11.66 0.13
C ILE A 193 8.14 -11.50 0.27
N TRP A 194 7.63 -10.27 0.24
CA TRP A 194 6.22 -9.91 0.39
C TRP A 194 5.79 -8.88 -0.69
N PRO A 195 5.42 -9.32 -1.90
CA PRO A 195 4.84 -8.45 -2.92
C PRO A 195 3.37 -8.13 -2.63
N ALA A 196 2.97 -6.89 -2.96
CA ALA A 196 1.60 -6.42 -2.75
C ALA A 196 1.09 -5.57 -3.94
N PHE A 197 -0.17 -5.82 -4.31
CA PHE A 197 -1.01 -4.99 -5.18
C PHE A 197 -2.31 -4.67 -4.46
N TRP A 198 -2.48 -3.40 -4.12
CA TRP A 198 -3.43 -2.99 -3.09
C TRP A 198 -3.82 -1.52 -3.26
N LEU A 199 -4.74 -1.04 -2.43
CA LEU A 199 -5.35 0.27 -2.55
C LEU A 199 -5.42 0.98 -1.19
N LEU A 200 -5.13 2.28 -1.21
CA LEU A 200 -5.35 3.19 -0.08
C LEU A 200 -6.03 4.47 -0.58
N PRO A 201 -6.74 5.22 0.30
CA PRO A 201 -7.21 6.55 -0.01
C PRO A 201 -6.06 7.49 -0.43
N TYR A 202 -6.33 8.44 -1.32
CA TYR A 202 -5.34 9.43 -1.70
C TYR A 202 -4.95 10.32 -0.50
N GLU A 203 -3.65 10.57 -0.35
CA GLU A 203 -3.12 11.37 0.77
C GLU A 203 -3.64 12.83 0.80
N PRO A 204 -3.82 13.40 1.99
CA PRO A 204 -3.69 12.78 3.31
C PRO A 204 -4.92 11.91 3.66
N PHE A 205 -4.68 10.84 4.42
CA PHE A 205 -5.71 9.93 4.94
C PHE A 205 -5.32 9.41 6.33
N THR A 206 -6.28 8.82 7.05
CA THR A 206 -6.10 8.22 8.38
C THR A 206 -6.28 6.71 8.30
N TRP A 207 -5.19 5.98 8.45
CA TRP A 207 -5.25 4.52 8.59
C TRP A 207 -5.61 4.14 10.04
N PRO A 208 -6.45 3.11 10.27
CA PRO A 208 -7.13 2.26 9.28
C PRO A 208 -8.52 2.76 8.89
N THR A 209 -9.09 3.75 9.58
CA THR A 209 -10.51 4.11 9.47
C THR A 209 -10.93 4.60 8.09
N ASP A 210 -9.99 5.11 7.29
CA ASP A 210 -10.25 5.55 5.93
C ASP A 210 -10.25 4.38 4.92
N GLY A 211 -9.81 3.19 5.33
CA GLY A 211 -9.89 1.94 4.56
C GLY A 211 -8.59 1.53 3.86
N GLU A 212 -8.48 0.22 3.61
CA GLU A 212 -7.42 -0.43 2.84
C GLU A 212 -8.00 -1.66 2.14
N VAL A 213 -7.66 -1.84 0.86
CA VAL A 213 -8.11 -2.98 0.05
C VAL A 213 -6.91 -3.67 -0.58
N ASP A 214 -6.68 -4.92 -0.18
CA ASP A 214 -5.58 -5.73 -0.68
C ASP A 214 -6.10 -6.72 -1.71
N ILE A 215 -5.68 -6.52 -2.96
CA ILE A 215 -6.15 -7.34 -4.09
C ILE A 215 -5.26 -8.57 -4.21
N ALA A 216 -3.95 -8.36 -4.13
CA ALA A 216 -2.98 -9.44 -4.13
C ALA A 216 -1.86 -9.20 -3.13
N GLU A 217 -1.76 -10.09 -2.13
CA GLU A 217 -0.62 -10.19 -1.22
C GLU A 217 -0.19 -11.65 -1.08
N THR A 218 1.11 -11.90 -1.14
CA THR A 218 1.68 -13.21 -0.81
C THR A 218 2.97 -12.98 -0.07
N TRP A 219 3.39 -13.93 0.75
CA TRP A 219 4.67 -13.85 1.45
C TRP A 219 5.33 -15.21 1.52
N ASN A 220 6.63 -15.21 1.78
CA ASN A 220 7.43 -16.42 1.95
C ASN A 220 7.38 -17.42 0.78
N GLY A 221 6.87 -17.01 -0.38
CA GLY A 221 6.72 -17.85 -1.56
C GLY A 221 5.76 -19.02 -1.40
N ASP A 222 4.79 -18.93 -0.48
CA ASP A 222 3.82 -19.99 -0.22
C ASP A 222 2.80 -20.21 -1.35
N SER A 223 2.77 -19.30 -2.33
CA SER A 223 1.82 -19.30 -3.46
C SER A 223 0.36 -19.19 -3.01
N ILE A 224 0.11 -18.58 -1.85
CA ILE A 224 -1.21 -18.23 -1.35
C ILE A 224 -1.38 -16.72 -1.50
N ASN A 225 -2.42 -16.32 -2.25
CA ASN A 225 -2.86 -14.94 -2.29
C ASN A 225 -3.77 -14.64 -1.10
N HIS A 226 -3.46 -13.60 -0.35
CA HIS A 226 -4.30 -13.07 0.71
C HIS A 226 -5.00 -11.84 0.16
N THR A 227 -6.30 -11.95 -0.01
CA THR A 227 -7.17 -10.82 -0.35
C THR A 227 -7.74 -10.28 0.95
N CYS A 228 -7.58 -8.99 1.19
CA CYS A 228 -7.94 -8.38 2.45
C CYS A 228 -8.73 -7.07 2.29
N LEU A 229 -9.48 -6.72 3.33
CA LEU A 229 -10.13 -5.43 3.52
C LEU A 229 -9.94 -5.04 4.99
N HIS A 230 -9.38 -3.85 5.24
CA HIS A 230 -9.15 -3.33 6.59
C HIS A 230 -9.80 -1.95 6.75
N TRP A 231 -10.50 -1.73 7.87
CA TRP A 231 -11.04 -0.41 8.24
C TRP A 231 -11.10 -0.18 9.75
N GLY A 232 -10.38 -1.01 10.51
CA GLY A 232 -10.25 -0.93 11.97
C GLY A 232 -8.86 -1.33 12.42
N PHE A 233 -8.57 -1.10 13.71
CA PHE A 233 -7.31 -1.51 14.30
C PHE A 233 -7.31 -3.00 14.62
N TYR A 234 -6.13 -3.61 14.68
CA TYR A 234 -6.00 -4.99 15.13
C TYR A 234 -6.16 -5.08 16.66
N SER A 235 -7.40 -4.96 17.13
CA SER A 235 -7.79 -4.99 18.54
C SER A 235 -9.07 -5.81 18.74
N PRO A 236 -9.36 -6.27 19.98
CA PRO A 236 -10.60 -7.00 20.27
C PRO A 236 -11.88 -6.25 19.88
N GLU A 237 -11.85 -4.92 19.95
CA GLU A 237 -12.96 -4.04 19.62
C GLU A 237 -13.24 -3.99 18.10
N ASP A 238 -12.19 -4.03 17.29
CA ASP A 238 -12.24 -3.86 15.83
C ASP A 238 -12.10 -5.19 15.06
N LYS A 239 -12.15 -6.36 15.71
CA LYS A 239 -12.05 -7.69 15.06
C LYS A 239 -12.99 -7.93 13.87
N ALA A 240 -14.12 -7.21 13.81
CA ALA A 240 -15.08 -7.32 12.71
C ALA A 240 -14.74 -6.43 11.51
N LYS A 241 -13.70 -5.58 11.65
CA LYS A 241 -13.25 -4.58 10.68
C LYS A 241 -12.07 -5.03 9.82
N HIS A 242 -11.94 -6.35 9.71
CA HIS A 242 -10.99 -7.01 8.87
C HIS A 242 -11.69 -8.16 8.17
N ARG A 243 -11.47 -8.29 6.86
CA ARG A 243 -11.94 -9.42 6.08
C ARG A 243 -10.78 -10.00 5.30
N VAL A 244 -10.61 -11.31 5.34
CA VAL A 244 -9.52 -11.99 4.65
C VAL A 244 -9.97 -13.29 3.99
N VAL A 245 -9.38 -13.60 2.83
CA VAL A 245 -9.42 -14.93 2.22
C VAL A 245 -8.03 -15.28 1.69
N GLY A 246 -7.50 -16.41 2.15
CA GLY A 246 -6.34 -17.06 1.51
C GLY A 246 -6.76 -17.93 0.35
N THR A 247 -6.19 -17.70 -0.83
CA THR A 247 -6.47 -18.45 -2.06
C THR A 247 -5.19 -19.02 -2.64
N PRO A 248 -5.02 -20.35 -2.73
CA PRO A 248 -3.89 -20.94 -3.44
C PRO A 248 -3.91 -20.57 -4.93
N VAL A 249 -2.78 -20.11 -5.46
CA VAL A 249 -2.66 -19.70 -6.87
C VAL A 249 -1.70 -20.63 -7.60
N GLN A 250 -2.26 -21.43 -8.51
CA GLN A 250 -1.48 -22.42 -9.26
C GLN A 250 -0.49 -21.74 -10.22
N GLY A 251 0.77 -22.16 -10.14
CA GLY A 251 1.84 -21.71 -11.04
C GLY A 251 2.42 -20.33 -10.70
N MET A 252 2.05 -19.72 -9.57
CA MET A 252 2.63 -18.46 -9.13
C MET A 252 4.16 -18.59 -8.94
N GLN A 253 4.61 -19.69 -8.32
CA GLN A 253 6.02 -20.00 -8.09
C GLN A 253 6.85 -20.21 -9.36
N THR A 254 6.21 -20.44 -10.51
CA THR A 254 6.91 -20.57 -11.80
C THR A 254 7.03 -19.21 -12.53
N GLY A 255 6.61 -18.11 -11.90
CA GLY A 255 6.58 -16.78 -12.49
C GLY A 255 5.48 -16.58 -13.53
N ARG A 256 4.47 -17.48 -13.59
CA ARG A 256 3.34 -17.34 -14.52
C ARG A 256 2.62 -16.02 -14.25
N PRO A 257 2.23 -15.26 -15.29
CA PRO A 257 1.31 -14.14 -15.11
C PRO A 257 -0.04 -14.63 -14.55
N VAL A 258 -0.46 -14.06 -13.43
CA VAL A 258 -1.74 -14.29 -12.76
C VAL A 258 -2.62 -13.06 -12.99
N ARG A 259 -3.89 -13.28 -13.32
CA ARG A 259 -4.83 -12.17 -13.51
C ARG A 259 -5.58 -11.89 -12.21
N PHE A 260 -5.53 -10.64 -11.76
CA PHE A 260 -6.27 -10.14 -10.60
C PHE A 260 -7.30 -9.11 -11.06
N GLU A 261 -8.52 -9.23 -10.54
CA GLU A 261 -9.59 -8.27 -10.81
C GLU A 261 -10.26 -7.87 -9.49
N PHE A 262 -10.57 -6.59 -9.37
CA PHE A 262 -11.35 -6.03 -8.27
C PHE A 262 -12.46 -5.18 -8.88
N ALA A 263 -13.68 -5.27 -8.36
CA ALA A 263 -14.79 -4.43 -8.80
C ALA A 263 -15.61 -3.96 -7.62
N TRP A 264 -16.12 -2.73 -7.74
CA TRP A 264 -17.00 -2.12 -6.75
C TRP A 264 -18.24 -1.54 -7.42
N HIS A 265 -19.40 -1.79 -6.80
CA HIS A 265 -20.69 -1.31 -7.27
C HIS A 265 -21.71 -1.29 -6.14
N GLN A 266 -22.44 -0.19 -5.95
CA GLN A 266 -23.55 -0.08 -4.97
C GLN A 266 -23.17 -0.67 -3.59
N ASP A 267 -22.09 -0.17 -3.00
CA ASP A 267 -21.59 -0.60 -1.68
C ASP A 267 -21.20 -2.08 -1.59
N ARG A 268 -20.85 -2.71 -2.71
CA ARG A 268 -20.42 -4.10 -2.79
C ARG A 268 -19.09 -4.21 -3.51
N MET A 269 -18.25 -5.12 -3.05
CA MET A 269 -16.93 -5.42 -3.61
C MET A 269 -16.79 -6.90 -3.92
N VAL A 270 -16.16 -7.22 -5.04
CA VAL A 270 -15.80 -8.60 -5.41
C VAL A 270 -14.37 -8.62 -5.94
N TRP A 271 -13.65 -9.68 -5.58
CA TRP A 271 -12.30 -9.98 -6.03
C TRP A 271 -12.29 -11.26 -6.86
N TRP A 272 -11.49 -11.27 -7.93
CA TRP A 272 -11.25 -12.44 -8.75
C TRP A 272 -9.76 -12.71 -8.95
N ILE A 273 -9.43 -14.00 -9.06
CA ILE A 273 -8.12 -14.49 -9.47
C ILE A 273 -8.33 -15.44 -10.66
N ASP A 274 -7.65 -15.17 -11.77
CA ASP A 274 -7.79 -15.91 -13.05
C ASP A 274 -9.25 -16.13 -13.47
N GLY A 275 -10.07 -15.07 -13.30
CA GLY A 275 -11.50 -15.07 -13.65
C GLY A 275 -12.43 -15.74 -12.64
N GLN A 276 -11.91 -16.39 -11.60
CA GLN A 276 -12.70 -17.01 -10.53
C GLN A 276 -12.91 -16.05 -9.38
N ALA A 277 -14.16 -15.88 -8.93
CA ALA A 277 -14.47 -15.03 -7.78
C ALA A 277 -13.97 -15.70 -6.50
N VAL A 278 -13.16 -15.01 -5.71
CA VAL A 278 -12.50 -15.59 -4.52
C VAL A 278 -13.06 -15.03 -3.21
N MET A 279 -13.48 -13.77 -3.23
CA MET A 279 -14.00 -13.06 -2.06
C MET A 279 -15.02 -12.01 -2.47
N LYS A 280 -16.01 -11.79 -1.61
CA LYS A 280 -16.82 -10.57 -1.57
C LYS A 280 -16.76 -9.90 -0.21
N ALA A 281 -17.09 -8.62 -0.18
CA ALA A 281 -17.37 -7.88 1.03
C ALA A 281 -18.29 -6.69 0.71
N PRO A 282 -19.20 -6.29 1.63
CA PRO A 282 -19.82 -4.99 1.54
C PRO A 282 -18.78 -3.90 1.77
N VAL A 283 -18.99 -2.72 1.19
CA VAL A 283 -18.26 -1.50 1.57
C VAL A 283 -18.71 -1.15 3.00
N PRO A 284 -17.78 -1.07 3.97
CA PRO A 284 -18.18 -0.80 5.35
C PRO A 284 -18.79 0.60 5.48
N HIS A 285 -19.92 0.70 6.19
CA HIS A 285 -20.62 1.98 6.37
C HIS A 285 -19.82 2.98 7.23
N ASP A 286 -18.88 2.48 8.03
CA ASP A 286 -18.02 3.24 8.93
C ASP A 286 -16.59 3.41 8.38
N MET A 287 -16.38 3.06 7.10
CA MET A 287 -15.18 3.46 6.36
C MET A 287 -15.33 4.91 5.90
N ASN A 288 -14.41 5.78 6.33
CA ASN A 288 -14.58 7.23 6.20
C ASN A 288 -14.38 7.76 4.77
N ARG A 289 -13.75 7.00 3.87
CA ARG A 289 -13.44 7.43 2.51
C ARG A 289 -14.14 6.54 1.47
N PRO A 290 -14.69 7.13 0.40
CA PRO A 290 -15.25 6.34 -0.69
C PRO A 290 -14.14 5.72 -1.53
N LEU A 291 -14.37 4.54 -2.09
CA LEU A 291 -13.42 3.85 -2.99
C LEU A 291 -13.01 4.71 -4.20
N SER A 292 -13.86 5.61 -4.67
CA SER A 292 -13.52 6.55 -5.76
C SER A 292 -12.28 7.41 -5.44
N ASP A 293 -11.93 7.57 -4.18
CA ASP A 293 -10.78 8.35 -3.74
C ASP A 293 -9.49 7.53 -3.63
N PHE A 294 -9.56 6.20 -3.78
CA PHE A 294 -8.42 5.32 -3.59
C PHE A 294 -7.46 5.38 -4.78
N VAL A 295 -6.18 5.18 -4.50
CA VAL A 295 -5.08 5.03 -5.46
C VAL A 295 -4.53 3.61 -5.41
N VAL A 296 -3.88 3.20 -6.49
CA VAL A 296 -3.21 1.90 -6.59
C VAL A 296 -1.83 1.98 -5.98
N LEU A 297 -1.48 0.96 -5.18
CA LEU A 297 -0.14 0.75 -4.66
C LEU A 297 0.44 -0.56 -5.18
N LEU A 298 1.72 -0.52 -5.51
CA LEU A 298 2.54 -1.65 -5.91
C LEU A 298 3.85 -1.63 -5.13
N ASN A 299 4.21 -2.72 -4.47
CA ASN A 299 5.52 -2.83 -3.82
C ASN A 299 5.98 -4.28 -3.66
N ILE A 300 7.26 -4.42 -3.32
CA ILE A 300 7.81 -5.65 -2.76
C ILE A 300 8.45 -5.31 -1.42
N ALA A 301 7.83 -5.70 -0.32
CA ALA A 301 8.44 -5.66 1.00
C ALA A 301 9.39 -6.87 1.21
N MET A 302 10.33 -6.72 2.14
CA MET A 302 11.27 -7.76 2.55
C MET A 302 11.24 -7.90 4.07
N GLY A 303 11.09 -9.13 4.56
CA GLY A 303 10.86 -9.41 5.98
C GLY A 303 9.50 -8.89 6.43
N GLY A 304 9.45 -8.29 7.62
CA GLY A 304 8.21 -7.84 8.24
C GLY A 304 7.44 -8.92 9.00
N ASN A 305 6.39 -8.50 9.69
CA ASN A 305 5.62 -9.32 10.63
C ASN A 305 5.09 -10.61 9.97
N VAL A 306 4.53 -10.49 8.76
CA VAL A 306 3.96 -11.64 8.01
C VAL A 306 5.02 -12.65 7.57
N CYS A 307 6.27 -12.21 7.38
CA CYS A 307 7.37 -13.11 7.04
C CYS A 307 7.90 -13.90 8.25
N GLN A 308 7.47 -13.59 9.48
CA GLN A 308 7.79 -14.35 10.70
C GLN A 308 9.30 -14.58 10.90
N GLY A 309 10.09 -13.54 10.67
CA GLY A 309 11.55 -13.58 10.82
C GLY A 309 12.30 -14.21 9.66
N GLN A 310 11.62 -14.68 8.61
CA GLN A 310 12.30 -15.05 7.37
C GLN A 310 12.86 -13.82 6.67
N VAL A 311 14.09 -13.97 6.16
CA VAL A 311 14.79 -12.96 5.38
C VAL A 311 15.11 -13.50 4.00
N PRO A 312 15.05 -12.67 2.95
CA PRO A 312 15.34 -13.13 1.60
C PRO A 312 16.82 -13.49 1.45
N ARG A 313 17.09 -14.49 0.60
CA ARG A 313 18.46 -14.80 0.17
C ARG A 313 19.00 -13.66 -0.69
N GLU A 314 20.33 -13.52 -0.73
CA GLU A 314 20.99 -12.59 -1.64
C GLU A 314 20.55 -12.84 -3.09
N GLY A 315 20.18 -11.77 -3.81
CA GLY A 315 19.63 -11.88 -5.15
C GLY A 315 18.65 -10.76 -5.51
N MET A 316 18.00 -10.94 -6.65
CA MET A 316 17.00 -10.01 -7.19
C MET A 316 15.66 -10.73 -7.35
N TYR A 317 14.57 -10.06 -6.99
CA TYR A 317 13.22 -10.59 -7.04
C TYR A 317 12.32 -9.60 -7.76
N ASP A 318 11.77 -10.02 -8.90
CA ASP A 318 11.00 -9.14 -9.79
C ASP A 318 9.50 -9.37 -9.64
N PHE A 319 8.79 -8.27 -9.43
CA PHE A 319 7.35 -8.14 -9.61
C PHE A 319 7.12 -7.46 -10.95
N VAL A 320 6.57 -8.20 -11.91
CA VAL A 320 6.29 -7.73 -13.26
C VAL A 320 4.80 -7.47 -13.43
N VAL A 321 4.46 -6.26 -13.86
CA VAL A 321 3.10 -5.85 -14.26
C VAL A 321 3.03 -5.92 -15.78
N HIS A 322 2.28 -6.91 -16.28
CA HIS A 322 2.09 -7.16 -17.71
C HIS A 322 0.99 -6.30 -18.31
N GLU A 323 -0.08 -6.09 -17.55
CA GLU A 323 -1.22 -5.25 -17.90
C GLU A 323 -1.76 -4.62 -16.62
N MET A 324 -2.23 -3.39 -16.71
CA MET A 324 -3.11 -2.79 -15.71
C MET A 324 -4.13 -1.89 -16.41
N LYS A 325 -5.38 -1.89 -15.97
CA LYS A 325 -6.42 -0.99 -16.50
C LYS A 325 -7.57 -0.81 -15.53
N MET A 326 -8.21 0.34 -15.62
CA MET A 326 -9.47 0.63 -14.94
C MET A 326 -10.62 0.72 -15.95
N LEU A 327 -11.72 0.07 -15.62
CA LEU A 327 -12.88 -0.18 -16.49
C LEU A 327 -14.15 0.40 -15.86
N GLU A 328 -15.05 0.94 -16.68
CA GLU A 328 -16.35 1.48 -16.20
C GLU A 328 -17.26 0.37 -15.62
N GLU A 329 -17.04 -0.89 -16.00
CA GLU A 329 -17.67 -2.08 -15.45
C GLU A 329 -16.68 -3.27 -15.52
N PRO A 330 -16.84 -4.34 -14.72
CA PRO A 330 -15.99 -5.52 -14.83
C PRO A 330 -16.15 -6.19 -16.20
N GLU A 331 -15.13 -6.94 -16.64
CA GLU A 331 -15.27 -7.79 -17.81
C GLU A 331 -16.39 -8.83 -17.60
N GLY A 332 -17.31 -8.96 -18.57
CA GLY A 332 -18.57 -9.70 -18.39
C GLY A 332 -19.72 -8.88 -17.79
N GLY A 333 -19.48 -7.59 -17.50
CA GLY A 333 -20.47 -6.59 -17.08
C GLY A 333 -21.03 -6.81 -15.67
N TRP A 334 -21.95 -5.93 -15.28
CA TRP A 334 -22.62 -6.03 -13.97
C TRP A 334 -23.42 -7.33 -13.79
N ALA A 335 -23.86 -7.97 -14.87
CA ALA A 335 -24.52 -9.27 -14.78
C ALA A 335 -23.59 -10.37 -14.21
N ARG A 336 -22.30 -10.39 -14.58
CA ARG A 336 -21.30 -11.26 -13.95
C ARG A 336 -21.11 -10.89 -12.49
N PHE A 337 -20.97 -9.59 -12.20
CA PHE A 337 -20.81 -9.08 -10.84
C PHE A 337 -21.94 -9.57 -9.93
N GLU A 338 -23.20 -9.39 -10.32
CA GLU A 338 -24.37 -9.81 -9.53
C GLU A 338 -24.42 -11.32 -9.32
N ARG A 339 -24.16 -12.09 -10.39
CA ARG A 339 -24.13 -13.54 -10.30
C ARG A 339 -23.05 -14.00 -9.33
N ASP A 340 -21.83 -13.51 -9.49
CA ASP A 340 -20.70 -13.95 -8.68
C ASP A 340 -20.86 -13.47 -7.23
N TRP A 341 -21.35 -12.24 -7.00
CA TRP A 341 -21.71 -11.71 -5.67
C TRP A 341 -22.71 -12.61 -4.94
N ALA A 342 -23.70 -13.17 -5.63
CA ALA A 342 -24.70 -14.05 -5.02
C ALA A 342 -24.09 -15.33 -4.41
N TRP A 343 -22.99 -15.84 -4.97
CA TRP A 343 -22.46 -17.17 -4.65
C TRP A 343 -21.07 -17.17 -4.01
N VAL A 344 -20.21 -16.21 -4.35
CA VAL A 344 -18.87 -16.15 -3.77
C VAL A 344 -18.96 -15.92 -2.27
N ARG A 345 -18.00 -16.51 -1.54
CA ARG A 345 -17.91 -16.39 -0.10
C ARG A 345 -17.58 -14.97 0.33
N GLU A 346 -18.10 -14.57 1.48
CA GLU A 346 -17.62 -13.36 2.17
C GLU A 346 -16.26 -13.65 2.83
N GLY A 347 -15.42 -12.62 3.00
CA GLY A 347 -14.17 -12.76 3.72
C GLY A 347 -14.35 -13.10 5.20
N ASP A 348 -13.41 -13.85 5.75
CA ASP A 348 -13.41 -14.26 7.15
C ASP A 348 -13.00 -13.08 8.04
N MET A 349 -13.64 -12.92 9.20
CA MET A 349 -13.20 -11.96 10.23
C MET A 349 -11.97 -12.51 10.97
N ILE A 350 -11.05 -11.63 11.36
CA ILE A 350 -9.81 -12.00 12.08
C ILE A 350 -9.65 -11.30 13.42
#